data_AF-A0A835VKH4-F1
#
_entry.id   AF-A0A835VKH4-F1
#
_cell.length_a   1.000
_cell.length_b   1.000
_cell.length_c   1.000
_cell.angle_alpha   90.00
_cell.angle_beta   90.00
_cell.angle_gamma   90.00
#
_symmetry.space_group_name_H-M   'P 1'
#
loop_
_entity.id
_entity.type
_entity.pdbx_description
1 polymer ?
#
loop_
_entity_poly.entity_id
_entity_poly.type
_entity_poly.pdbx_seq_one_letter_code
_entity_poly.pdbx_strand_id
1 'polypeptide(L)'
;MTEYRAELKKLAEKVMEVMDENLGLEKGYIKRAFSGGSDGNHRPFFGTKVSHYLPCPRPELVGGLRAHSDAGGVILLFQDDRVGGLQVLKGGRWFDVLPLAGAIVINTGDQIKVLSNGRYQSAWHRVVASANGNRRSVASFYNPALQAVIKPPAFPAAEYPSFLFGDYMAVYAKQKFMAKEPRFLAAAAM
;
A
#
# COMPACT_ATOMS: atom_id res chain seq x y z
N MET A 1 -14.22 -15.71 -3.97
CA MET A 1 -13.78 -14.31 -3.68
C MET A 1 -14.26 -13.78 -2.33
N THR A 2 -15.50 -14.03 -1.90
CA THR A 2 -16.01 -13.54 -0.61
C THR A 2 -15.19 -14.04 0.58
N GLU A 3 -15.01 -15.35 0.71
CA GLU A 3 -14.22 -15.99 1.77
C GLU A 3 -12.77 -15.49 1.77
N TYR A 4 -12.10 -15.53 0.61
CA TYR A 4 -10.75 -15.00 0.44
C TYR A 4 -10.59 -13.55 0.94
N ARG A 5 -11.53 -12.66 0.61
CA ARG A 5 -11.51 -11.27 1.09
C ARG A 5 -11.72 -11.18 2.60
N ALA A 6 -12.59 -12.01 3.16
CA ALA A 6 -12.82 -12.04 4.61
C ALA A 6 -11.57 -12.48 5.37
N GLU A 7 -10.89 -13.54 4.90
CA GLU A 7 -9.66 -14.03 5.53
C GLU A 7 -8.50 -13.04 5.36
N LEU A 8 -8.32 -12.44 4.18
CA LEU A 8 -7.30 -11.40 4.00
C LEU A 8 -7.56 -10.16 4.84
N LYS A 9 -8.83 -9.80 5.08
CA LYS A 9 -9.14 -8.69 5.97
C LYS A 9 -8.70 -9.00 7.40
N LYS A 10 -8.95 -10.22 7.91
CA LYS A 10 -8.45 -10.66 9.23
C LYS A 10 -6.92 -10.64 9.29
N LEU A 11 -6.25 -11.13 8.24
CA LEU A 11 -4.79 -11.10 8.15
C LEU A 11 -4.26 -9.66 8.15
N ALA A 12 -4.87 -8.74 7.40
CA ALA A 12 -4.48 -7.33 7.37
C ALA A 12 -4.58 -6.69 8.75
N GLU A 13 -5.66 -6.95 9.49
CA GLU A 13 -5.85 -6.48 10.86
C GLU A 13 -4.78 -7.05 11.79
N LYS A 14 -4.45 -8.34 11.66
CA LYS A 14 -3.38 -8.94 12.46
C LYS A 14 -2.00 -8.33 12.16
N VAL A 15 -1.72 -8.05 10.89
CA VAL A 15 -0.49 -7.37 10.46
C VAL A 15 -0.41 -5.97 11.07
N MET A 16 -1.52 -5.22 11.07
CA MET A 16 -1.58 -3.89 11.70
C MET A 16 -1.37 -3.97 13.21
N GLU A 17 -1.90 -4.98 13.91
CA GLU A 17 -1.63 -5.17 15.34
C GLU A 17 -0.14 -5.43 15.63
N VAL A 18 0.54 -6.22 14.78
CA VAL A 18 1.99 -6.46 14.90
C VAL A 18 2.78 -5.17 14.62
N MET A 19 2.31 -4.35 13.68
CA MET A 19 2.88 -3.02 13.44
C MET A 19 2.71 -2.10 14.65
N ASP A 20 1.53 -2.10 15.28
CA ASP A 20 1.28 -1.33 16.51
C ASP A 20 2.30 -1.72 17.60
N GLU A 21 2.45 -3.03 17.86
CA GLU A 21 3.40 -3.56 18.85
C GLU A 21 4.85 -3.13 18.57
N ASN A 22 5.33 -3.33 17.34
CA ASN A 22 6.69 -2.95 16.93
C ASN A 22 6.96 -1.43 17.00
N LEU A 23 5.90 -0.63 16.87
CA LEU A 23 5.98 0.83 16.97
C LEU A 23 5.85 1.33 18.41
N GLY A 24 5.47 0.47 19.36
CA GLY A 24 5.15 0.86 20.75
C GLY A 24 3.81 1.58 20.88
N LEU A 25 2.87 1.31 19.97
CA LEU A 25 1.54 1.89 19.96
C LEU A 25 0.55 0.96 20.66
N GLU A 26 -0.55 1.54 21.15
CA GLU A 26 -1.65 0.75 21.70
C GLU A 26 -2.22 -0.20 20.63
N LYS A 27 -2.48 -1.46 21.01
CA LYS A 27 -3.07 -2.43 20.09
C LYS A 27 -4.32 -1.89 19.39
N GLY A 28 -4.37 -2.00 18.07
CA GLY A 28 -5.46 -1.53 17.24
C GLY A 28 -5.41 -0.03 16.91
N TYR A 29 -4.32 0.67 17.24
CA TYR A 29 -4.15 2.09 16.95
C TYR A 29 -4.29 2.38 15.46
N ILE A 30 -3.56 1.67 14.59
CA ILE A 30 -3.63 1.88 13.13
C ILE A 30 -5.05 1.60 12.61
N LYS A 31 -5.72 0.55 13.10
CA LYS A 31 -7.10 0.22 12.73
C LYS A 31 -8.07 1.34 13.12
N ARG A 32 -7.95 1.90 14.32
CA ARG A 32 -8.77 3.05 14.77
C ARG A 32 -8.50 4.29 13.92
N ALA A 33 -7.24 4.56 13.59
CA ALA A 33 -6.87 5.67 12.72
C ALA A 33 -7.54 5.55 11.33
N PHE A 34 -7.65 4.33 10.80
CA PHE A 34 -8.31 4.08 9.51
C PHE A 34 -9.83 4.25 9.53
N SER A 35 -10.47 4.22 10.71
CA SER A 35 -11.92 4.30 10.87
C SER A 35 -12.46 5.71 11.17
N GLY A 36 -11.64 6.77 11.11
CA GLY A 36 -12.17 8.14 11.22
C GLY A 36 -11.79 8.97 12.45
N GLY A 37 -10.75 8.64 13.21
CA GLY A 37 -10.46 9.40 14.44
C GLY A 37 -11.52 9.17 15.53
N SER A 38 -11.62 10.07 16.51
CA SER A 38 -12.26 9.85 17.84
C SER A 38 -13.72 9.40 17.85
N ASP A 39 -14.47 9.50 16.74
CA ASP A 39 -15.84 8.98 16.64
C ASP A 39 -15.92 7.50 16.20
N GLY A 40 -14.85 6.95 15.61
CA GLY A 40 -14.74 5.56 15.15
C GLY A 40 -15.79 5.09 14.15
N ASN A 41 -16.58 6.00 13.56
CA ASN A 41 -17.83 5.64 12.89
C ASN A 41 -17.69 5.40 11.38
N HIS A 42 -16.52 5.66 10.80
CA HIS A 42 -16.30 5.49 9.37
C HIS A 42 -15.71 4.10 9.07
N ARG A 43 -16.23 3.44 8.03
CA ARG A 43 -15.76 2.10 7.65
C ARG A 43 -14.49 2.21 6.81
N PRO A 44 -13.37 1.56 7.20
CA PRO A 44 -12.21 1.41 6.33
C PRO A 44 -12.59 0.72 5.02
N PHE A 45 -11.90 1.10 3.94
CA PHE A 45 -12.12 0.52 2.63
C PHE A 45 -11.29 -0.76 2.45
N PHE A 46 -11.93 -1.86 2.03
CA PHE A 46 -11.25 -3.10 1.67
C PHE A 46 -11.59 -3.54 0.24
N GLY A 47 -10.71 -3.21 -0.69
CA GLY A 47 -10.85 -3.50 -2.12
C GLY A 47 -9.92 -4.61 -2.59
N THR A 48 -10.21 -5.21 -3.74
CA THR A 48 -9.30 -6.17 -4.38
C THR A 48 -9.20 -5.88 -5.87
N LYS A 49 -7.98 -5.61 -6.33
CA LYS A 49 -7.63 -5.46 -7.73
C LYS A 49 -7.15 -6.81 -8.27
N VAL A 50 -7.87 -7.34 -9.25
CA VAL A 50 -7.48 -8.54 -10.00
C VAL A 50 -6.88 -8.07 -11.32
N SER A 51 -5.68 -8.55 -11.65
CA SER A 51 -4.96 -8.15 -12.86
C SER A 51 -4.18 -9.32 -13.44
N HIS A 52 -4.05 -9.31 -14.76
CA HIS A 52 -3.21 -10.22 -15.52
C HIS A 52 -2.25 -9.37 -16.37
N TYR A 53 -0.96 -9.73 -16.34
CA TYR A 53 0.05 -9.11 -17.18
C TYR A 53 0.45 -10.12 -18.24
N LEU A 54 -0.13 -9.96 -19.42
CA LEU A 54 0.02 -10.86 -20.55
C LEU A 54 1.44 -10.79 -21.15
N PRO A 55 1.86 -11.84 -21.89
CA PRO A 55 3.09 -11.80 -22.68
C PRO A 55 3.16 -10.56 -23.57
N CYS A 56 4.31 -9.88 -23.58
CA CYS A 56 4.59 -8.68 -24.35
C CYS A 56 5.76 -8.94 -25.30
N PRO A 57 5.58 -8.87 -26.63
CA PRO A 57 6.66 -9.14 -27.59
C PRO A 57 7.85 -8.17 -27.52
N ARG A 58 7.65 -6.99 -26.91
CA ARG A 58 8.65 -5.92 -26.79
C ARG A 58 8.71 -5.38 -25.35
N PRO A 59 9.13 -6.20 -24.37
CA PRO A 59 9.07 -5.85 -22.95
C PRO A 59 10.01 -4.69 -22.55
N GLU A 60 10.97 -4.34 -23.40
CA GLU A 60 11.87 -3.20 -23.26
C GLU A 60 11.19 -1.85 -23.52
N LEU A 61 10.10 -1.82 -24.28
CA LEU A 61 9.39 -0.59 -24.64
C LEU A 61 8.29 -0.21 -23.64
N VAL A 62 7.78 -1.17 -22.87
CA VAL A 62 6.64 -0.96 -21.97
C VAL A 62 6.75 -1.84 -20.73
N GLY A 63 6.48 -1.26 -19.57
CA GLY A 63 6.31 -2.02 -18.33
C GLY A 63 4.87 -2.51 -18.18
N GLY A 64 4.67 -3.60 -17.43
CA GLY A 64 3.32 -4.03 -17.04
C GLY A 64 2.61 -3.00 -16.16
N LEU A 65 3.32 -2.42 -15.19
CA LEU A 65 2.85 -1.31 -14.37
C LEU A 65 4.02 -0.39 -14.02
N ARG A 66 3.88 0.90 -14.33
CA ARG A 66 4.87 1.94 -14.02
C ARG A 66 5.17 2.00 -12.52
N ALA A 67 6.38 2.45 -12.19
CA ALA A 67 6.81 2.63 -10.81
C ALA A 67 5.87 3.58 -10.06
N HIS A 68 5.46 3.17 -8.86
CA HIS A 68 4.68 3.98 -7.92
C HIS A 68 4.85 3.44 -6.50
N SER A 69 4.39 4.19 -5.50
CA SER A 69 4.06 3.64 -4.19
C SER A 69 2.55 3.58 -4.03
N ASP A 70 2.06 2.72 -3.14
CA ASP A 70 0.62 2.61 -2.90
C ASP A 70 0.13 3.73 -1.99
N ALA A 71 -0.97 4.38 -2.37
CA ALA A 71 -1.58 5.45 -1.57
C ALA A 71 -2.09 4.97 -0.21
N GLY A 72 -2.38 3.69 -0.08
CA GLY A 72 -3.23 3.11 0.95
C GLY A 72 -2.55 2.77 2.26
N GLY A 73 -3.17 1.84 2.98
CA GLY A 73 -2.68 1.32 4.25
C GLY A 73 -1.79 0.09 4.07
N VAL A 74 -2.36 -1.10 4.23
CA VAL A 74 -1.66 -2.38 4.06
C VAL A 74 -2.16 -3.08 2.80
N ILE A 75 -1.22 -3.61 2.02
CA ILE A 75 -1.49 -4.31 0.77
C ILE A 75 -1.09 -5.77 0.94
N LEU A 76 -2.00 -6.67 0.56
CA LEU A 76 -1.83 -8.11 0.63
C LEU A 76 -2.00 -8.68 -0.78
N LEU A 77 -0.91 -9.18 -1.34
CA LEU A 77 -0.84 -9.63 -2.72
C LEU A 77 -0.65 -11.14 -2.78
N PHE A 78 -1.63 -11.81 -3.39
CA PHE A 78 -1.47 -13.16 -3.92
C PHE A 78 -1.07 -13.05 -5.38
N GLN A 79 0.23 -13.16 -5.64
CA GLN A 79 0.77 -13.10 -6.99
C GLN A 79 0.82 -14.49 -7.65
N ASP A 80 1.21 -14.51 -8.91
CA ASP A 80 1.62 -15.73 -9.60
C ASP A 80 2.77 -16.42 -8.84
N ASP A 81 2.74 -17.74 -8.78
CA ASP A 81 3.72 -18.57 -8.08
C ASP A 81 4.85 -19.08 -8.99
N ARG A 82 4.79 -18.77 -10.29
CA ARG A 82 5.81 -19.16 -11.28
C ARG A 82 6.31 -17.98 -12.12
N VAL A 83 5.41 -17.08 -12.52
CA VAL A 83 5.73 -15.94 -13.39
C VAL A 83 6.08 -14.72 -12.55
N GLY A 84 7.35 -14.32 -12.59
CA GLY A 84 7.86 -13.12 -11.91
C GLY A 84 7.38 -11.81 -12.54
N GLY A 85 7.96 -10.69 -12.08
CA GLY A 85 7.80 -9.38 -12.71
C GLY A 85 7.53 -8.23 -11.75
N LEU A 86 7.08 -8.50 -10.52
CA LEU A 86 7.01 -7.48 -9.48
C LEU A 86 8.42 -7.15 -9.00
N GLN A 87 8.76 -5.86 -9.00
CA GLN A 87 10.03 -5.35 -8.48
C GLN A 87 9.80 -4.26 -7.45
N VAL A 88 10.66 -4.22 -6.42
CA VAL A 88 10.69 -3.17 -5.39
C VAL A 88 12.03 -2.42 -5.45
N LEU A 89 11.99 -1.12 -5.23
CA LEU A 89 13.18 -0.26 -5.19
C LEU A 89 13.73 -0.19 -3.76
N LYS A 90 14.99 -0.58 -3.59
CA LYS A 90 15.71 -0.51 -2.31
C LYS A 90 17.14 -0.05 -2.56
N GLY A 91 17.58 1.01 -1.88
CA GLY A 91 18.96 1.54 -2.03
C GLY A 91 19.31 1.91 -3.48
N GLY A 92 18.36 2.51 -4.20
CA GLY A 92 18.55 2.91 -5.61
C GLY A 92 18.54 1.75 -6.63
N ARG A 93 18.31 0.51 -6.19
CA ARG A 93 18.32 -0.69 -7.04
C ARG A 93 16.97 -1.40 -7.01
N TRP A 94 16.56 -1.92 -8.16
CA TRP A 94 15.35 -2.74 -8.29
C TRP A 94 15.67 -4.20 -7.92
N PHE A 95 14.81 -4.79 -7.10
CA PHE A 95 14.89 -6.18 -6.68
C PHE A 95 13.59 -6.89 -7.03
N ASP A 96 13.69 -8.10 -7.58
CA ASP A 96 12.53 -8.95 -7.84
C ASP A 96 11.90 -9.44 -6.54
N VAL A 97 10.58 -9.39 -6.48
CA VAL A 97 9.79 -10.08 -5.45
C VAL A 97 9.46 -11.46 -6.01
N LEU A 98 10.29 -12.44 -5.64
CA LEU A 98 10.26 -13.77 -6.23
C LEU A 98 8.88 -14.45 -6.07
N PRO A 99 8.38 -15.13 -7.11
CA PRO A 99 7.22 -16.00 -6.99
C PRO A 99 7.45 -17.09 -5.94
N LEU A 100 6.46 -17.28 -5.06
CA LEU A 100 6.50 -18.31 -4.02
C LEU A 100 5.10 -18.91 -3.85
N ALA A 101 5.01 -20.22 -4.03
CA ALA A 101 3.75 -20.95 -3.92
C ALA A 101 3.15 -20.82 -2.52
N GLY A 102 1.84 -20.54 -2.46
CA GLY A 102 1.10 -20.40 -1.20
C GLY A 102 1.43 -19.15 -0.37
N ALA A 103 2.26 -18.23 -0.88
CA ALA A 103 2.66 -17.04 -0.13
C ALA A 103 1.77 -15.82 -0.41
N ILE A 104 1.69 -14.94 0.58
CA ILE A 104 1.15 -13.58 0.46
C ILE A 104 2.30 -12.59 0.59
N VAL A 105 2.47 -11.75 -0.43
CA VAL A 105 3.38 -10.61 -0.38
C VAL A 105 2.68 -9.48 0.38
N ILE A 106 3.33 -8.91 1.39
CA ILE A 106 2.80 -7.79 2.17
C ILE A 106 3.66 -6.56 1.90
N ASN A 107 3.02 -5.43 1.61
CA ASN A 107 3.69 -4.13 1.60
C ASN A 107 2.85 -3.05 2.28
N THR A 108 3.55 -2.00 2.72
CA THR A 108 2.95 -0.82 3.33
C THR A 108 2.79 0.29 2.29
N GLY A 109 1.68 1.00 2.39
CA GLY A 109 1.38 2.19 1.61
C GLY A 109 1.72 3.48 2.37
N ASP A 110 1.43 4.59 1.71
CA ASP A 110 1.78 5.94 2.14
C ASP A 110 1.16 6.29 3.51
N GLN A 111 -0.01 5.76 3.85
CA GLN A 111 -0.68 6.07 5.13
C GLN A 111 0.04 5.42 6.32
N ILE A 112 0.59 4.21 6.15
CA ILE A 112 1.41 3.57 7.19
C ILE A 112 2.73 4.32 7.38
N LYS A 113 3.29 4.89 6.30
CA LYS A 113 4.48 5.75 6.40
C LYS A 113 4.21 6.97 7.28
N VAL A 114 3.07 7.64 7.11
CA VAL A 114 2.69 8.78 7.96
C VAL A 114 2.42 8.34 9.41
N LEU A 115 1.60 7.29 9.61
CA LEU A 115 1.25 6.78 10.95
C LEU A 115 2.43 6.21 11.74
N SER A 116 3.53 5.87 11.07
CA SER A 116 4.76 5.40 11.72
C SER A 116 5.84 6.48 11.83
N ASN A 117 5.50 7.74 11.50
CA ASN A 117 6.43 8.86 11.37
C ASN A 117 7.67 8.49 10.53
N GLY A 118 7.47 7.80 9.41
CA GLY A 118 8.53 7.37 8.50
C GLY A 118 9.28 6.10 8.89
N ARG A 119 9.01 5.47 10.05
CA ARG A 119 9.69 4.22 10.46
C ARG A 119 9.39 3.06 9.51
N TYR A 120 8.16 2.97 9.02
CA TYR A 120 7.81 2.07 7.92
C TYR A 120 7.76 2.83 6.60
N GLN A 121 8.44 2.28 5.59
CA GLN A 121 8.56 2.92 4.30
C GLN A 121 7.45 2.46 3.34
N SER A 122 6.85 3.39 2.64
CA SER A 122 6.05 3.08 1.45
C SER A 122 6.98 2.98 0.24
N ALA A 123 7.41 1.76 -0.07
CA ALA A 123 8.43 1.49 -1.07
C ALA A 123 7.90 1.69 -2.51
N TRP A 124 8.74 2.23 -3.37
CA TRP A 124 8.49 2.26 -4.80
C TRP A 124 8.52 0.84 -5.36
N HIS A 125 7.51 0.46 -6.13
CA HIS A 125 7.42 -0.83 -6.78
C HIS A 125 6.88 -0.68 -8.21
N ARG A 126 7.21 -1.65 -9.08
CA ARG A 126 6.77 -1.69 -10.48
C ARG A 126 6.48 -3.12 -10.91
N VAL A 127 5.79 -3.29 -12.03
CA VAL A 127 5.69 -4.60 -12.70
C VAL A 127 6.35 -4.50 -14.06
N VAL A 128 7.40 -5.28 -14.29
CA VAL A 128 8.06 -5.37 -15.61
C VAL A 128 7.23 -6.26 -16.54
N ALA A 129 7.25 -5.94 -17.84
CA ALA A 129 6.65 -6.81 -18.84
C ALA A 129 7.60 -7.99 -19.14
N SER A 130 7.05 -9.09 -19.63
CA SER A 130 7.80 -10.28 -20.03
C SER A 130 7.30 -10.75 -21.38
N ALA A 131 8.19 -11.23 -22.25
CA ALA A 131 7.81 -11.89 -23.50
C ALA A 131 7.16 -13.26 -23.28
N ASN A 132 7.33 -13.84 -22.09
CA ASN A 132 6.86 -15.16 -21.74
C ASN A 132 6.01 -15.13 -20.46
N GLY A 133 4.93 -15.91 -20.45
CA GLY A 133 4.08 -16.11 -19.28
C GLY A 133 3.04 -15.01 -19.08
N ASN A 134 1.96 -15.37 -18.40
CA ASN A 134 0.89 -14.46 -18.00
C ASN A 134 0.90 -14.36 -16.48
N ARG A 135 1.40 -13.23 -15.94
CA ARG A 135 1.49 -13.06 -14.49
C ARG A 135 0.11 -12.72 -13.92
N ARG A 136 -0.44 -13.59 -13.08
CA ARG A 136 -1.61 -13.30 -12.23
C ARG A 136 -1.24 -12.37 -11.06
N SER A 137 -2.15 -11.46 -10.71
CA SER A 137 -2.02 -10.58 -9.56
C SER A 137 -3.38 -10.35 -8.90
N VAL A 138 -3.55 -10.83 -7.67
CA VAL A 138 -4.74 -10.58 -6.84
C VAL A 138 -4.32 -9.76 -5.63
N ALA A 139 -4.37 -8.43 -5.76
CA ALA A 139 -3.92 -7.50 -4.74
C ALA A 139 -5.10 -6.92 -3.95
N SER A 140 -5.14 -7.17 -2.64
CA SER A 140 -6.13 -6.61 -1.73
C SER A 140 -5.55 -5.42 -0.97
N PHE A 141 -6.33 -4.36 -0.83
CA PHE A 141 -5.92 -3.09 -0.24
C PHE A 141 -6.81 -2.79 0.97
N TYR A 142 -6.21 -2.73 2.16
CA TYR A 142 -6.86 -2.24 3.37
C TYR A 142 -6.49 -0.76 3.55
N ASN A 143 -7.43 0.12 3.25
CA ASN A 143 -7.23 1.56 3.23
C ASN A 143 -8.09 2.26 4.29
N PRO A 144 -7.69 3.45 4.74
CA PRO A 144 -8.54 4.28 5.58
C PRO A 144 -9.89 4.61 4.92
N ALA A 145 -10.87 4.99 5.73
CA ALA A 145 -12.03 5.71 5.25
C ALA A 145 -11.61 7.07 4.67
N LEU A 146 -12.34 7.61 3.69
CA LEU A 146 -12.01 8.91 3.09
C LEU A 146 -12.05 10.05 4.12
N GLN A 147 -12.86 9.90 5.17
CA GLN A 147 -13.01 10.84 6.28
C GLN A 147 -11.93 10.67 7.36
N ALA A 148 -11.05 9.67 7.26
CA ALA A 148 -10.01 9.43 8.23
C ALA A 148 -8.97 10.56 8.20
N VAL A 149 -8.73 11.16 9.37
CA VAL A 149 -7.59 12.06 9.58
C VAL A 149 -6.36 11.21 9.85
N ILE A 150 -5.41 11.26 8.93
CA ILE A 150 -4.14 10.55 9.02
C ILE A 150 -3.10 11.54 9.53
N LYS A 151 -2.41 11.18 10.62
CA LYS A 151 -1.39 12.00 11.27
C LYS A 151 -0.31 11.13 11.92
N PRO A 152 0.93 11.60 12.06
CA PRO A 152 1.95 10.87 12.80
C PRO A 152 1.61 10.78 14.30
N PRO A 153 2.25 9.84 15.04
CA PRO A 153 2.17 9.78 16.49
C PRO A 153 2.67 11.08 17.13
N ALA A 154 2.20 11.38 18.34
CA ALA A 154 2.52 12.62 19.05
C ALA A 154 4.01 12.74 19.44
N PHE A 155 4.68 11.61 19.61
CA PHE A 155 6.10 11.53 19.93
C PHE A 155 6.75 10.41 19.10
N PRO A 156 7.95 10.62 18.53
CA PRO A 156 8.77 11.84 18.52
C PRO A 156 8.16 12.98 17.66
N ALA A 157 8.89 14.08 17.48
CA ALA A 157 8.43 15.22 16.67
C ALA A 157 7.92 14.78 15.28
N ALA A 158 6.77 15.30 14.89
CA ALA A 158 6.09 14.97 13.64
C ALA A 158 6.93 15.41 12.42
N GLU A 159 7.31 14.45 11.57
CA GLU A 159 7.99 14.71 10.28
C GLU A 159 7.01 14.80 9.11
N TYR A 160 5.78 14.32 9.29
CA TYR A 160 4.74 14.29 8.28
C TYR A 160 3.54 15.15 8.68
N PRO A 161 2.85 15.78 7.72
CA PRO A 161 1.67 16.57 8.04
C PRO A 161 0.47 15.68 8.40
N SER A 162 -0.53 16.31 9.02
CA SER A 162 -1.87 15.73 9.22
C SER A 162 -2.77 16.12 8.05
N PHE A 163 -3.60 15.20 7.56
CA PHE A 163 -4.53 15.47 6.45
C PHE A 163 -5.69 14.47 6.45
N LEU A 164 -6.77 14.79 5.71
CA LEU A 164 -7.83 13.83 5.42
C LEU A 164 -7.40 12.87 4.31
N PHE A 165 -7.70 11.58 4.48
CA PHE A 165 -7.36 10.57 3.47
C PHE A 165 -8.05 10.84 2.13
N GLY A 166 -9.26 11.40 2.14
CA GLY A 166 -9.98 11.81 0.93
C GLY A 166 -9.21 12.82 0.08
N ASP A 167 -8.63 13.83 0.73
CA ASP A 167 -7.82 14.86 0.05
C ASP A 167 -6.51 14.26 -0.48
N TYR A 168 -5.88 13.39 0.31
CA TYR A 168 -4.71 12.62 -0.15
C TYR A 168 -5.02 11.82 -1.42
N MET A 169 -6.19 11.17 -1.47
CA MET A 169 -6.63 10.41 -2.65
C MET A 169 -6.89 11.30 -3.87
N ALA A 170 -7.43 12.51 -3.67
CA ALA A 170 -7.63 13.48 -4.74
C ALA A 170 -6.31 13.95 -5.36
N VAL A 171 -5.28 14.17 -4.54
CA VAL A 171 -3.91 14.46 -4.98
C VAL A 171 -3.30 13.25 -5.68
N TYR A 172 -3.37 12.08 -5.04
CA TYR A 172 -2.76 10.84 -5.52
C TYR A 172 -3.30 10.42 -6.89
N ALA A 173 -4.60 10.59 -7.15
CA ALA A 173 -5.19 10.27 -8.45
C ALA A 173 -4.52 11.01 -9.62
N LYS A 174 -4.01 12.23 -9.38
CA LYS A 174 -3.30 13.06 -10.37
C LYS A 174 -1.80 12.78 -10.41
N GLN A 175 -1.22 12.33 -9.30
CA GLN A 175 0.23 12.25 -9.08
C GLN A 175 0.75 10.83 -8.82
N LYS A 176 -0.05 9.80 -9.11
CA LYS A 176 0.27 8.40 -8.79
C LYS A 176 1.68 7.96 -9.22
N PHE A 177 2.09 8.35 -10.43
CA PHE A 177 3.37 7.99 -11.03
C PHE A 177 4.42 9.10 -10.95
N MET A 178 4.14 10.17 -10.19
CA MET A 178 5.07 11.27 -9.91
C MET A 178 5.71 11.05 -8.54
N ALA A 179 6.67 11.93 -8.18
CA ALA A 179 7.32 11.90 -6.87
C ALA A 179 6.29 11.82 -5.72
N LYS A 180 6.61 11.03 -4.69
CA LYS A 180 5.70 10.75 -3.58
C LYS A 180 5.66 11.90 -2.58
N GLU A 181 6.83 12.46 -2.32
CA GLU A 181 7.08 13.42 -1.24
C GLU A 181 6.21 14.68 -1.36
N PRO A 182 6.01 15.28 -2.55
CA PRO A 182 5.11 16.44 -2.71
C PRO A 182 3.65 16.15 -2.37
N ARG A 183 3.20 14.88 -2.43
CA ARG A 183 1.79 14.52 -2.18
C ARG A 183 1.36 14.80 -0.75
N PHE A 184 2.25 14.58 0.22
CA PHE A 184 1.95 14.79 1.63
C PHE A 184 1.67 16.26 1.95
N LEU A 185 2.50 17.16 1.41
CA LEU A 185 2.32 18.61 1.60
C LEU A 185 1.09 19.12 0.85
N ALA A 186 0.87 18.65 -0.38
CA ALA A 186 -0.30 19.04 -1.16
C ALA A 186 -1.62 18.62 -0.50
N ALA A 187 -1.69 17.41 0.08
CA ALA A 187 -2.88 16.93 0.77
C ALA A 187 -3.17 17.70 2.06
N ALA A 188 -2.14 18.19 2.76
CA ALA A 188 -2.29 18.97 3.99
C ALA A 188 -2.67 20.43 3.75
N ALA A 189 -2.58 20.91 2.51
CA ALA A 189 -2.91 22.27 2.11
C ALA A 189 -4.31 22.41 1.48
N MET A 190 -5.09 21.32 1.44
CA MET A 190 -6.49 21.29 1.00
C MET A 190 -7.44 21.56 2.16
#